data_AF-R0E8S1-F1
#
_entry.id   AF-R0E8S1-F1
#
_cell.length_a   1.000
_cell.length_b   1.000
_cell.length_c   1.000
_cell.angle_alpha   90.00
_cell.angle_beta   90.00
_cell.angle_gamma   90.00
#
_symmetry.space_group_name_H-M   'P 1'
#
loop_
_entity.id
_entity.type
_entity.pdbx_description
1 polymer ?
#
loop_
_entity_poly.entity_id
_entity_poly.type
_entity_poly.pdbx_seq_one_letter_code
_entity_poly.pdbx_strand_id
1 'polypeptide(L)' 'MEPDEVILEFERLALDEQVELDVDDAIAGLAALLSDDTIGGKERALLERVGATLYRIGLNERVVAAVRRH' A
#
# COMPACT_ATOMS: atom_id res chain seq x y z
N MET A 1 20.21 1.29 -1.14
CA MET A 1 19.25 2.30 -1.60
C MET A 1 18.91 3.13 -0.38
N GLU A 2 19.16 4.42 -0.48
CA GLU A 2 18.92 5.38 0.60
C GLU A 2 17.41 5.72 0.67
N PRO A 3 16.89 6.14 1.83
CA PRO A 3 15.47 6.49 1.97
C PRO A 3 14.95 7.50 0.93
N ASP A 4 15.77 8.49 0.58
CA ASP A 4 15.41 9.52 -0.40
C ASP A 4 15.27 8.95 -1.81
N GLU A 5 16.09 7.95 -2.17
CA GLU A 5 15.99 7.25 -3.47
C GLU A 5 14.69 6.45 -3.56
N VAL A 6 14.26 5.84 -2.45
CA VAL A 6 12.99 5.10 -2.37
C VAL A 6 11.79 6.04 -2.53
N ILE A 7 11.83 7.21 -1.89
CA ILE A 7 10.76 8.22 -1.98
C ILE A 7 10.61 8.72 -3.42
N LEU A 8 11.72 9.03 -4.09
CA LEU A 8 11.71 9.46 -5.48
C LEU A 8 11.07 8.41 -6.41
N GLU A 9 11.31 7.12 -6.14
CA GLU A 9 10.69 6.05 -6.91
C GLU A 9 9.17 5.96 -6.65
N PHE A 10 8.72 6.17 -5.40
CA PHE A 10 7.29 6.25 -5.11
C PHE A 10 6.61 7.42 -5.82
N GLU A 11 7.23 8.60 -5.81
CA GLU A 11 6.73 9.77 -6.53
C GLU A 11 6.66 9.51 -8.04
N ARG A 12 7.70 8.87 -8.61
CA ARG A 12 7.74 8.50 -10.02
C ARG A 12 6.59 7.56 -10.37
N LEU A 13 6.38 6.50 -9.59
CA LEU A 13 5.30 5.53 -9.81
C LEU A 13 3.91 6.17 -9.66
N ALA A 14 3.73 7.04 -8.66
CA ALA A 14 2.46 7.72 -8.42
C ALA A 14 2.05 8.68 -9.56
N LEU A 15 3.02 9.18 -10.32
CA LEU A 15 2.79 10.09 -11.46
C LEU A 15 2.78 9.35 -12.81
N ASP A 16 3.06 8.06 -12.83
CA ASP A 16 3.11 7.26 -14.05
C ASP A 16 1.69 6.80 -14.44
N GLU A 17 1.11 7.47 -15.43
CA GLU A 17 -0.24 7.18 -15.94
C GLU A 17 -0.36 5.78 -16.59
N GLN A 18 0.76 5.11 -16.87
CA GLN A 18 0.75 3.75 -17.41
C GLN A 18 0.72 2.67 -16.32
N VAL A 19 0.97 3.06 -15.06
CA VAL A 19 0.97 2.13 -13.93
C VAL A 19 -0.39 2.18 -13.25
N GLU A 20 -1.11 1.06 -13.28
CA GLU A 20 -2.33 0.92 -12.48
C GLU A 20 -1.95 0.69 -11.02
N LEU A 21 -2.40 1.58 -10.14
CA LEU A 21 -2.15 1.54 -8.70
C LEU A 21 -3.45 1.17 -7.96
N ASP A 22 -3.83 -0.11 -8.04
CA ASP A 22 -4.97 -0.64 -7.29
C ASP A 22 -4.59 -0.89 -5.81
N VAL A 23 -5.33 -0.26 -4.91
CA VAL A 23 -5.09 -0.33 -3.46
C VAL A 23 -5.33 -1.74 -2.91
N ASP A 24 -6.31 -2.47 -3.43
CA ASP A 24 -6.61 -3.84 -2.99
C ASP A 24 -5.51 -4.82 -3.43
N ASP A 25 -5.01 -4.67 -4.66
CA ASP A 25 -3.87 -5.48 -5.14
C ASP A 25 -2.58 -5.16 -4.37
N ALA A 26 -2.32 -3.90 -4.06
CA ALA A 26 -1.19 -3.50 -3.22
C ALA A 26 -1.27 -4.10 -1.80
N ILE A 27 -2.47 -4.11 -1.20
CA ILE A 27 -2.70 -4.73 0.11
C ILE A 27 -2.50 -6.25 0.04
N ALA A 28 -3.00 -6.91 -1.01
CA ALA A 28 -2.83 -8.34 -1.19
C ALA A 28 -1.35 -8.73 -1.35
N GLY A 29 -0.60 -7.98 -2.16
CA GLY A 29 0.84 -8.18 -2.34
C GLY A 29 1.63 -7.99 -1.04
N LEU A 30 1.32 -6.95 -0.26
CA LEU A 30 1.95 -6.72 1.03
C LEU A 30 1.62 -7.82 2.05
N ALA A 31 0.38 -8.30 2.07
CA ALA A 31 -0.02 -9.41 2.94
C ALA A 31 0.72 -10.71 2.59
N ALA A 32 0.90 -10.98 1.29
CA ALA A 32 1.70 -12.12 0.82
C ALA A 32 3.17 -11.98 1.26
N LEU A 33 3.76 -10.79 1.14
CA LEU A 33 5.12 -10.53 1.61
C LEU A 33 5.24 -10.77 3.13
N LEU A 34 4.27 -10.27 3.91
CA LEU A 34 4.24 -10.45 5.37
C LEU A 34 3.98 -11.89 5.83
N SER A 35 3.55 -12.78 4.92
CA SER A 35 3.43 -14.21 5.21
C SER A 35 4.77 -14.94 5.16
N ASP A 36 5.84 -14.27 4.69
CA ASP A 36 7.20 -14.80 4.74
C ASP A 36 7.74 -14.73 6.18
N ASP A 37 8.01 -15.89 6.78
CA ASP A 37 8.51 -16.03 8.15
C ASP A 37 9.92 -15.44 8.36
N THR A 38 10.64 -15.10 7.28
CA THR A 38 11.94 -14.41 7.35
C THR A 38 11.78 -12.92 7.65
N ILE A 39 10.59 -12.35 7.47
CA ILE A 39 10.31 -10.94 7.78
C ILE A 39 9.79 -10.84 9.21
N GLY A 40 10.66 -10.36 10.09
CA GLY A 40 10.40 -10.29 11.53
C GLY A 40 10.66 -8.93 12.15
N GLY A 41 10.44 -8.86 13.47
CA GLY A 41 10.86 -7.74 14.31
C GLY A 41 10.36 -6.37 13.85
N LYS A 42 11.26 -5.39 13.79
CA LYS A 42 10.93 -3.99 13.51
C LYS A 42 10.46 -3.76 12.07
N GLU A 43 11.00 -4.52 11.12
CA GLU A 43 10.64 -4.41 9.69
C GLU A 43 9.19 -4.87 9.48
N ARG A 44 8.85 -6.03 10.03
CA ARG A 44 7.47 -6.52 10.05
C ARG A 44 6.50 -5.51 10.66
N ALA A 45 6.83 -4.95 11.83
CA ALA A 45 5.98 -3.99 12.51
C ALA A 45 5.77 -2.69 11.70
N LEU A 46 6.77 -2.24 10.94
CA LEU A 46 6.63 -1.08 10.05
C LEU A 46 5.74 -1.40 8.85
N LEU A 47 5.95 -2.55 8.21
CA LEU A 47 5.16 -3.01 7.07
C LEU A 47 3.69 -3.26 7.43
N GLU A 48 3.41 -3.86 8.59
CA GLU A 48 2.04 -4.01 9.12
C GLU A 48 1.34 -2.66 9.30
N ARG A 49 2.08 -1.62 9.75
CA ARG A 49 1.56 -0.27 9.92
C ARG A 49 1.24 0.41 8.58
N VAL A 50 2.08 0.20 7.57
CA VAL A 50 1.83 0.66 6.20
C VAL A 50 0.58 -0.03 5.65
N GLY A 51 0.49 -1.36 5.76
CA GLY A 51 -0.68 -2.12 5.29
C GLY A 51 -1.99 -1.68 5.94
N ALA A 52 -2.00 -1.47 7.26
CA ALA A 52 -3.17 -0.96 7.96
C ALA A 52 -3.59 0.45 7.49
N THR A 53 -2.61 1.29 7.14
CA THR A 53 -2.87 2.65 6.62
C THR A 53 -3.50 2.59 5.24
N LEU A 54 -2.95 1.78 4.34
CA LEU A 54 -3.50 1.55 3.00
C LEU A 54 -4.91 0.97 3.06
N TYR A 55 -5.15 -0.04 3.90
CA TYR A 55 -6.46 -0.65 4.07
C TYR A 55 -7.53 0.36 4.51
N ARG A 56 -7.17 1.27 5.43
CA ARG A 56 -8.07 2.35 5.87
C ARG A 56 -8.40 3.33 4.74
N ILE A 57 -7.42 3.68 3.90
CA ILE A 57 -7.63 4.57 2.75
C ILE A 57 -8.58 3.90 1.75
N GLY A 58 -8.30 2.66 1.34
CA GLY A 58 -9.16 1.91 0.42
C GLY A 58 -10.58 1.68 0.99
N LEU A 59 -10.72 1.47 2.31
CA LEU A 59 -12.05 1.41 2.95
C LEU A 59 -12.82 2.73 2.80
N ASN A 60 -12.17 3.87 3.04
CA ASN A 60 -12.80 5.18 2.88
C ASN A 60 -13.25 5.42 1.43
N GLU A 61 -12.43 5.04 0.44
CA GLU A 61 -12.78 5.15 -0.98
C GLU A 61 -13.99 4.30 -1.32
N ARG A 62 -14.04 3.05 -0.85
CA ARG A 62 -15.19 2.16 -1.04
C ARG A 62 -16.46 2.70 -0.40
N VAL A 63 -16.36 3.26 0.81
CA VAL A 63 -17.50 3.89 1.51
C VAL A 63 -18.00 5.11 0.73
N VAL A 64 -17.10 6.00 0.29
CA VAL A 64 -17.46 7.17 -0.52
C VAL A 64 -18.10 6.75 -1.84
N ALA A 65 -17.56 5.73 -2.51
CA ALA A 65 -18.12 5.20 -3.74
C ALA A 65 -19.52 4.60 -3.52
N ALA A 66 -19.74 3.89 -2.41
CA ALA A 66 -21.04 3.32 -2.06
C ALA A 66 -22.09 4.41 -1.79
N VAL A 67 -21.72 5.48 -1.09
CA VAL A 67 -22.61 6.63 -0.83
C VAL A 67 -22.99 7.35 -2.13
N ARG A 68 -22.06 7.52 -3.08
CA ARG A 68 -22.31 8.20 -4.36
C ARG A 68 -23.22 7.42 -5.33
N ARG A 69 -23.39 6.11 -5.12
CA ARG A 69 -24.27 5.26 -5.95
C ARG A 69 -25.73 5.27 -5.49
N HIS A 70 -26.03 5.87 -4.34
CA HIS A 70 -27.37 6.05 -3.79
C HIS A 70 -27.87 7.48 -3.98
#